data_AF-A0A285P614-F1
#
_entry.id   AF-A0A285P614-F1
#
_cell.length_a   1.000
_cell.length_b   1.000
_cell.length_c   1.000
_cell.angle_alpha   90.00
_cell.angle_beta   90.00
_cell.angle_gamma   90.00
#
_symmetry.space_group_name_H-M   'P 1'
#
loop_
_entity.id
_entity.type
_entity.pdbx_description
1 polymer ?
#
loop_
_entity_poly.entity_id
_entity_poly.type
_entity_poly.pdbx_seq_one_letter_code
_entity_poly.pdbx_strand_id
1 'polypeptide(L)'
;MEVSRKFSIPRGLSTLLAVPFFILGPLTVGVTIKTWMVAGVMTELISILTLALMIWCVVILIRTDLNTPLDEPIRFNRARQKIYVYRFKPRWTAPWRRWPIEFSIYDWPQVRAELWSSGSGVYYRCGTILSVVDTGTGEVIDRFPMNRDTLSEEPWLYIHTYMEKGPSALPPFDTPRDPNELVWYSPFRRWAPKVKWPEAIDRESTTAP
;
A
#
# COMPACT_ATOMS: atom_id res chain seq x y z
N MET A 1 15.36 9.24 -10.12
CA MET A 1 14.50 9.91 -9.11
C MET A 1 13.54 8.87 -8.56
N GLU A 2 13.24 8.90 -7.27
CA GLU A 2 12.25 8.00 -6.65
C GLU A 2 11.08 8.83 -6.11
N VAL A 3 9.87 8.48 -6.52
CA VAL A 3 8.62 9.09 -6.02
C VAL A 3 7.93 8.07 -5.16
N SER A 4 7.87 8.34 -3.85
CA SER A 4 7.11 7.51 -2.92
C SER A 4 5.61 7.78 -3.08
N ARG A 5 4.81 6.72 -3.09
CA ARG A 5 3.35 6.82 -3.15
C ARG A 5 2.73 6.07 -1.97
N LYS A 6 1.76 6.69 -1.32
CA LYS A 6 1.07 6.08 -0.18
C LYS A 6 0.23 4.90 -0.65
N PHE A 7 0.28 3.79 0.08
CA PHE A 7 -0.65 2.70 -0.12
C PHE A 7 -2.09 3.11 0.23
N SER A 8 -3.10 2.52 -0.42
CA SER A 8 -4.51 2.94 -0.29
C SER A 8 -5.21 2.44 0.97
N ILE A 9 -4.66 1.42 1.65
CA ILE A 9 -5.23 0.90 2.89
C ILE A 9 -4.82 1.81 4.06
N PRO A 10 -5.78 2.46 4.75
CA PRO A 10 -5.49 3.29 5.92
C PRO A 10 -4.97 2.41 7.06
N ARG A 11 -3.66 2.45 7.27
CA ARG A 11 -3.02 1.77 8.39
C ARG A 11 -3.48 2.35 9.71
N GLY A 12 -3.67 1.46 10.67
CA GLY A 12 -4.22 1.83 11.97
C GLY A 12 -5.72 1.60 12.07
N LEU A 13 -6.46 1.61 10.96
CA LEU A 13 -7.89 1.27 10.98
C LEU A 13 -8.10 -0.20 11.37
N SER A 14 -7.32 -1.12 10.81
CA SER A 14 -7.38 -2.54 11.18
C SER A 14 -7.01 -2.75 12.65
N THR A 15 -5.95 -2.10 13.16
CA THR A 15 -5.64 -2.14 14.60
C THR A 15 -6.74 -1.53 15.47
N LEU A 16 -7.37 -0.42 15.07
CA LEU A 16 -8.46 0.21 15.81
C LEU A 16 -9.67 -0.72 15.87
N LEU A 17 -10.01 -1.38 14.75
CA LEU A 17 -11.05 -2.38 14.68
C LEU A 17 -10.74 -3.63 15.52
N ALA A 18 -9.47 -3.90 15.82
CA ALA A 18 -9.07 -5.01 16.69
C ALA A 18 -9.23 -4.68 18.20
N VAL A 19 -9.26 -3.40 18.61
CA VAL A 19 -9.33 -2.99 20.02
C VAL A 19 -10.55 -3.57 20.77
N PRO A 20 -11.78 -3.55 20.22
CA PRO A 20 -12.94 -4.14 20.89
C PRO A 20 -12.75 -5.63 21.21
N PHE A 21 -12.03 -6.37 20.36
CA PHE A 21 -11.79 -7.80 20.56
C PHE A 21 -10.87 -8.06 21.78
N PHE A 22 -9.93 -7.17 22.06
CA PHE A 22 -9.10 -7.25 23.26
C PHE A 22 -9.88 -6.99 24.56
N ILE A 23 -10.98 -6.24 24.49
CA ILE A 23 -11.86 -5.96 25.64
C ILE A 23 -12.91 -7.08 25.79
N LEU A 24 -13.51 -7.51 24.67
CA LEU A 24 -14.56 -8.53 24.65
C LEU A 24 -14.03 -9.93 24.94
N GLY A 25 -12.80 -10.26 24.53
CA GLY A 25 -12.20 -11.58 24.75
C GLY A 25 -12.11 -11.98 26.24
N PRO A 26 -11.54 -11.16 27.12
CA PRO A 26 -11.52 -11.45 28.57
C PRO A 26 -12.91 -11.55 29.19
N LEU A 27 -13.88 -10.79 28.68
CA LEU A 27 -15.27 -10.86 29.15
C LEU A 27 -15.91 -12.20 28.78
N THR A 28 -15.71 -12.71 27.56
CA THR A 28 -16.23 -14.03 27.16
C THR A 28 -15.56 -15.17 27.93
N VAL A 29 -14.26 -15.05 28.22
CA VAL A 29 -13.54 -15.98 29.11
C VAL A 29 -14.09 -15.93 30.55
N GLY A 30 -14.36 -14.75 31.07
CA GLY A 30 -14.95 -14.61 32.41
C GLY A 30 -16.36 -15.18 32.51
N VAL A 31 -17.17 -15.01 31.45
CA VAL A 31 -18.52 -15.59 31.37
C VAL A 31 -18.46 -17.12 31.30
N THR A 32 -17.62 -17.68 30.43
CA THR A 32 -17.46 -19.14 30.31
C THR A 32 -17.04 -19.80 31.62
N ILE A 33 -16.05 -19.22 32.33
CA ILE A 33 -15.62 -19.74 33.63
C ILE A 33 -16.78 -19.75 34.65
N LYS A 34 -17.63 -18.71 34.64
CA LYS A 34 -18.79 -18.65 35.54
C LYS A 34 -19.91 -19.61 35.15
N THR A 35 -20.12 -19.82 33.85
CA THR A 35 -21.18 -20.68 33.35
C THR A 35 -20.81 -22.15 33.38
N TRP A 36 -19.52 -22.51 33.45
CA TRP A 36 -19.03 -23.88 33.37
C TRP A 36 -19.67 -24.87 34.36
N MET A 37 -20.07 -24.42 35.56
CA MET A 37 -20.74 -25.28 36.55
C MET A 37 -22.27 -25.37 36.37
N VAL A 38 -22.88 -24.47 35.61
CA VAL A 38 -24.34 -24.28 35.53
C VAL A 38 -24.88 -24.57 34.14
N ALA A 39 -24.06 -24.40 33.11
CA ALA A 39 -24.48 -24.40 31.72
C ALA A 39 -24.17 -25.73 31.01
N GLY A 40 -25.00 -26.07 30.04
CA GLY A 40 -24.87 -27.32 29.30
C GLY A 40 -23.71 -27.29 28.31
N VAL A 41 -23.21 -28.47 27.92
CA VAL A 41 -22.08 -28.67 26.98
C VAL A 41 -22.21 -27.82 25.70
N MET A 42 -23.43 -27.66 25.16
CA MET A 42 -23.69 -26.86 23.97
C MET A 42 -23.31 -25.38 24.13
N THR A 43 -23.54 -24.80 25.31
CA THR A 43 -23.23 -23.38 25.58
C THR A 43 -21.73 -23.13 25.70
N GLU A 44 -20.99 -24.10 26.28
CA GLU A 44 -19.53 -24.04 26.36
C GLU A 44 -18.89 -24.18 24.97
N LEU A 45 -19.40 -25.07 24.12
CA LEU A 45 -18.96 -25.20 22.73
C LEU A 45 -19.16 -23.91 21.94
N ILE A 46 -20.33 -23.28 22.04
CA ILE A 46 -20.61 -21.99 21.36
C ILE A 46 -19.64 -20.91 21.82
N SER A 47 -19.33 -20.87 23.11
CA SER A 47 -18.45 -19.86 23.68
C SER A 47 -17.00 -20.05 23.24
N ILE A 48 -16.51 -21.29 23.19
CA ILE A 48 -15.18 -21.62 22.65
C ILE A 48 -15.09 -21.25 21.17
N LEU A 49 -16.10 -21.58 20.37
CA LEU A 49 -16.14 -21.22 18.95
C LEU A 49 -16.16 -19.70 18.74
N THR A 50 -16.88 -18.97 19.58
CA THR A 50 -16.90 -17.51 19.57
C THR A 50 -15.52 -16.94 19.89
N LEU A 51 -14.84 -17.45 20.92
CA LEU A 51 -13.47 -17.06 21.25
C LEU A 51 -12.50 -17.33 20.09
N ALA A 52 -12.60 -18.52 19.48
CA ALA A 52 -11.77 -18.90 18.34
C ALA A 52 -11.98 -17.95 17.15
N LEU A 53 -13.24 -17.60 16.85
CA LEU A 53 -13.57 -16.64 15.79
C LEU A 53 -13.03 -15.23 16.11
N MET A 54 -13.15 -14.78 17.35
CA MET A 54 -12.62 -13.48 17.78
C MET A 54 -11.09 -13.42 17.61
N ILE A 55 -10.39 -14.46 18.06
CA ILE A 55 -8.92 -14.58 17.87
C ILE A 55 -8.59 -14.58 16.39
N TRP A 56 -9.32 -15.34 15.58
CA TRP A 56 -9.12 -15.41 14.13
C TRP A 56 -9.26 -14.03 13.46
N CYS A 57 -10.30 -13.27 13.80
CA CYS A 57 -10.51 -11.91 13.30
C CYS A 57 -9.36 -10.97 13.67
N VAL A 58 -8.91 -10.99 14.94
CA VAL A 58 -7.79 -10.17 15.40
C VAL A 58 -6.50 -10.52 14.66
N VAL A 59 -6.23 -11.82 14.47
CA VAL A 59 -5.05 -12.29 13.74
C VAL A 59 -5.08 -11.78 12.29
N ILE A 60 -6.23 -11.82 11.61
CA ILE A 60 -6.37 -11.29 10.24
C ILE A 60 -6.12 -9.78 10.22
N LEU A 61 -6.73 -9.02 11.13
CA LEU A 61 -6.59 -7.56 11.17
C LEU A 61 -5.13 -7.15 11.42
N ILE A 62 -4.48 -7.73 12.43
CA ILE A 62 -3.06 -7.45 12.72
C ILE A 62 -2.19 -7.86 11.52
N ARG A 63 -2.47 -9.01 10.90
CA ARG A 63 -1.74 -9.48 9.71
C ARG A 63 -1.81 -8.48 8.56
N THR A 64 -2.96 -7.84 8.32
CA THR A 64 -3.08 -6.84 7.25
C THR A 64 -2.16 -5.66 7.48
N ASP A 65 -2.03 -5.19 8.73
CA ASP A 65 -1.15 -4.07 9.06
C ASP A 65 0.34 -4.45 9.00
N LEU A 66 0.68 -5.68 9.44
CA LEU A 66 2.07 -6.16 9.47
C LEU A 66 2.63 -6.56 8.10
N ASN A 67 1.80 -6.95 7.13
CA ASN A 67 2.29 -7.40 5.82
C ASN A 67 2.22 -6.34 4.73
N THR A 68 1.42 -5.30 4.92
CA THR A 68 1.31 -4.20 3.95
C THR A 68 2.59 -3.37 4.00
N PRO A 69 3.31 -3.06 2.90
CA PRO A 69 4.48 -2.20 2.86
C PRO A 69 4.11 -0.72 3.05
N LEU A 70 5.09 0.12 3.44
CA LEU A 70 4.83 1.51 3.82
C LEU A 70 4.27 2.32 2.67
N ASP A 71 4.99 2.26 1.56
CA ASP A 71 4.70 2.96 0.33
C ASP A 71 4.99 2.03 -0.87
N GLU A 72 4.53 2.43 -2.04
CA GLU A 72 4.75 1.74 -3.32
C GLU A 72 5.59 2.64 -4.25
N PRO A 73 6.89 2.79 -4.02
CA PRO A 73 7.66 3.78 -4.77
C PRO A 73 7.78 3.45 -6.25
N ILE A 74 7.89 4.50 -7.04
CA ILE A 74 8.17 4.44 -8.47
C ILE A 74 9.53 5.10 -8.70
N ARG A 75 10.44 4.37 -9.34
CA ARG A 75 11.75 4.89 -9.73
C ARG A 75 11.76 5.24 -11.20
N PHE A 76 12.23 6.45 -11.47
CA PHE A 76 12.42 7.00 -12.81
C PHE A 76 13.91 7.05 -13.12
N ASN A 77 14.35 6.29 -14.12
CA ASN A 77 15.72 6.34 -14.63
C ASN A 77 15.72 7.07 -15.98
N ARG A 78 16.21 8.31 -15.96
CA ARG A 78 16.36 9.13 -17.17
C ARG A 78 17.37 8.55 -18.16
N ALA A 79 18.50 8.03 -17.70
CA ALA A 79 19.56 7.54 -18.57
C ALA A 79 19.10 6.35 -19.43
N ARG A 80 18.26 5.48 -18.86
CA ARG A 80 17.66 4.33 -19.55
C ARG A 80 16.31 4.63 -20.19
N GLN A 81 15.70 5.79 -19.91
CA GLN A 81 14.31 6.12 -20.28
C GLN A 81 13.32 5.03 -19.83
N LYS A 82 13.48 4.54 -18.60
CA LYS A 82 12.65 3.46 -18.02
C LYS A 82 12.07 3.84 -16.67
N ILE A 83 10.92 3.26 -16.38
CA ILE A 83 10.23 3.35 -15.10
C ILE A 83 10.23 1.97 -14.43
N TYR A 84 10.60 1.93 -13.15
CA TYR A 84 10.51 0.75 -12.31
C TYR A 84 9.43 0.97 -11.27
N VAL A 85 8.46 0.07 -11.23
CA VAL A 85 7.30 0.17 -10.34
C VAL A 85 7.34 -0.92 -9.28
N TYR A 86 7.27 -0.51 -8.02
CA TYR A 86 7.04 -1.40 -6.90
C TYR A 86 5.54 -1.59 -6.69
N ARG A 87 5.01 -2.79 -6.92
CA ARG A 87 3.57 -3.07 -6.77
C ARG A 87 3.33 -4.11 -5.69
N PHE A 88 2.46 -3.79 -4.75
CA PHE A 88 2.04 -4.72 -3.71
C PHE A 88 0.62 -5.22 -3.97
N LYS A 89 0.46 -6.53 -4.19
CA LYS A 89 -0.86 -7.15 -4.40
C LYS A 89 -1.27 -7.99 -3.19
N PRO A 90 -2.18 -7.49 -2.34
CA PRO A 90 -2.68 -8.27 -1.22
C PRO A 90 -3.44 -9.50 -1.73
N ARG A 91 -3.06 -10.70 -1.24
CA ARG A 91 -3.76 -11.96 -1.56
C ARG A 91 -4.49 -12.48 -0.33
N TRP A 92 -5.81 -12.30 -0.31
CA TRP A 92 -6.69 -12.73 0.78
C TRP A 92 -6.90 -14.25 0.84
N THR A 93 -6.70 -14.95 -0.28
CA THR A 93 -6.90 -16.41 -0.40
C THR A 93 -5.85 -17.24 0.35
N ALA A 94 -4.69 -16.68 0.66
CA ALA A 94 -3.60 -17.37 1.33
C ALA A 94 -3.20 -16.64 2.62
N PRO A 95 -3.96 -16.83 3.72
CA PRO A 95 -3.74 -16.13 4.99
C PRO A 95 -2.48 -16.59 5.74
N TRP A 96 -1.61 -17.41 5.14
CA TRP A 96 -0.35 -17.86 5.73
C TRP A 96 0.89 -17.52 4.89
N ARG A 97 0.72 -17.16 3.61
CA ARG A 97 1.86 -16.81 2.72
C ARG A 97 2.11 -15.31 2.72
N ARG A 98 3.37 -14.89 2.65
CA ARG A 98 3.70 -13.47 2.42
C ARG A 98 3.01 -13.01 1.14
N TRP A 99 2.37 -11.85 1.18
CA TRP A 99 1.73 -11.29 -0.01
C TRP A 99 2.80 -10.92 -1.03
N PRO A 100 2.61 -11.29 -2.31
CA PRO A 100 3.64 -11.10 -3.33
C PRO A 100 3.83 -9.62 -3.63
N ILE A 101 5.09 -9.26 -3.86
CA ILE A 101 5.51 -7.98 -4.41
C ILE A 101 5.85 -8.24 -5.88
N GLU A 102 5.24 -7.47 -6.77
CA GLU A 102 5.48 -7.51 -8.20
C GLU A 102 6.33 -6.30 -8.57
N PHE A 103 7.35 -6.55 -9.40
CA PHE A 103 8.19 -5.49 -9.97
C PHE A 103 7.89 -5.42 -11.45
N SER A 104 7.44 -4.26 -11.91
CA SER A 104 7.17 -4.02 -13.32
C SER A 104 8.12 -2.98 -13.86
N ILE A 105 8.61 -3.22 -15.07
CA ILE A 105 9.51 -2.32 -15.80
C ILE A 105 8.78 -1.87 -17.06
N TYR A 106 8.70 -0.56 -17.27
CA TYR A 106 8.04 0.03 -18.42
C TYR A 106 8.96 1.04 -19.09
N ASP A 107 8.83 1.18 -20.41
CA ASP A 107 9.57 2.19 -21.16
C ASP A 107 8.85 3.55 -21.03
N TRP A 108 9.62 4.62 -20.82
CA TRP A 108 9.10 5.97 -20.60
C TRP A 108 8.16 6.47 -21.72
N PRO A 109 8.43 6.24 -23.02
CA PRO A 109 7.57 6.73 -24.09
C PRO A 109 6.14 6.15 -24.07
N GLN A 110 5.93 5.04 -23.36
CA GLN A 110 4.64 4.38 -23.22
C GLN A 110 3.75 5.05 -22.16
N VAL A 111 4.32 5.94 -21.35
CA VAL A 111 3.67 6.47 -20.15
C VAL A 111 2.97 7.78 -20.46
N ARG A 112 1.71 7.88 -20.07
CA ARG A 112 0.87 9.06 -20.22
C ARG A 112 0.27 9.44 -18.86
N ALA A 113 -0.05 10.71 -18.68
CA ALA A 113 -0.86 11.14 -17.54
C ALA A 113 -2.33 11.23 -17.94
N GLU A 114 -3.17 10.68 -17.08
CA GLU A 114 -4.62 10.78 -17.14
C GLU A 114 -5.11 11.46 -15.86
N LEU A 115 -5.91 12.51 -16.01
CA LEU A 115 -6.71 13.04 -14.92
C LEU A 115 -7.90 12.10 -14.73
N TRP A 116 -8.16 11.74 -13.48
CA TRP A 116 -9.30 10.91 -13.13
C TRP A 116 -10.11 11.56 -12.04
N SER A 117 -11.42 11.34 -12.10
CA SER A 117 -12.35 11.65 -11.03
C SER A 117 -13.36 10.53 -10.92
N SER A 118 -13.66 10.12 -9.69
CA SER A 118 -14.63 9.08 -9.39
C SER A 118 -15.44 9.44 -8.16
N GLY A 119 -16.70 9.04 -8.15
CA GLY A 119 -17.64 9.33 -7.06
C GLY A 119 -18.35 10.67 -7.21
N SER A 120 -19.27 10.93 -6.28
CA SER A 120 -20.05 12.15 -6.19
C SER A 120 -20.22 12.57 -4.72
N GLY A 121 -20.42 13.86 -4.48
CA GLY A 121 -20.59 14.41 -3.13
C GLY A 121 -19.38 14.15 -2.22
N VAL A 122 -19.64 13.66 -1.01
CA VAL A 122 -18.62 13.41 0.03
C VAL A 122 -17.62 12.31 -0.37
N TYR A 123 -17.99 11.44 -1.31
CA TYR A 123 -17.11 10.36 -1.82
C TYR A 123 -16.39 10.72 -3.11
N TYR A 124 -16.43 12.00 -3.51
CA TYR A 124 -15.68 12.47 -4.67
C TYR A 124 -14.18 12.33 -4.44
N ARG A 125 -13.52 11.59 -5.33
CA ARG A 125 -12.07 11.43 -5.37
C ARG A 125 -11.59 11.82 -6.75
N CYS A 126 -10.55 12.64 -6.79
CA CYS A 126 -9.92 13.03 -8.03
C CYS A 126 -8.40 12.92 -7.91
N GLY A 127 -7.71 12.97 -9.03
CA GLY A 127 -6.26 12.96 -9.02
C GLY A 127 -5.65 12.75 -10.38
N THR A 128 -4.35 12.52 -10.36
CA THR A 128 -3.53 12.26 -11.55
C THR A 128 -3.04 10.83 -11.49
N ILE A 129 -3.30 10.07 -12.54
CA ILE A 129 -2.86 8.69 -12.74
C ILE A 129 -1.84 8.66 -13.88
N LEU A 130 -0.76 7.91 -13.72
CA LEU A 130 0.09 7.50 -14.83
C LEU A 130 -0.51 6.24 -15.46
N SER A 131 -0.89 6.32 -16.73
CA SER A 131 -1.28 5.17 -17.53
C SER A 131 -0.11 4.72 -18.39
N VAL A 132 0.17 3.43 -18.40
CA VAL A 132 1.11 2.82 -19.35
C VAL A 132 0.30 2.23 -20.47
N VAL A 133 0.55 2.71 -21.68
CA VAL A 133 -0.16 2.32 -22.90
C VAL A 133 0.72 1.38 -23.72
N ASP A 134 0.17 0.27 -24.17
CA ASP A 134 0.86 -0.59 -25.11
C ASP A 134 1.04 0.11 -26.46
N THR A 135 2.27 0.12 -26.97
CA THR A 135 2.61 0.73 -28.25
C THR A 135 2.01 0.02 -29.46
N GLY A 136 1.66 -1.26 -29.33
CA GLY A 136 1.08 -2.05 -30.42
C GLY A 136 -0.44 -1.92 -30.50
N THR A 137 -1.12 -2.08 -29.36
CA THR A 137 -2.59 -2.11 -29.31
C THR A 137 -3.24 -0.77 -28.94
N GLY A 138 -2.48 0.16 -28.36
CA GLY A 138 -3.02 1.41 -27.81
C GLY A 138 -3.85 1.21 -26.53
N GLU A 139 -3.89 -0.01 -25.99
CA GLU A 139 -4.63 -0.31 -24.77
C GLU A 139 -3.82 0.09 -23.52
N VAL A 140 -4.53 0.51 -22.47
CA VAL A 140 -3.91 0.84 -21.19
C VAL A 140 -3.60 -0.46 -20.45
N ILE A 141 -2.32 -0.82 -20.42
CA ILE A 141 -1.80 -2.00 -19.70
C ILE A 141 -2.00 -1.82 -18.20
N ASP A 142 -1.62 -0.65 -17.69
CA ASP A 142 -1.52 -0.43 -16.26
C ASP A 142 -1.77 1.03 -15.89
N ARG A 143 -2.32 1.23 -14.68
CA ARG A 143 -2.63 2.55 -14.12
C ARG A 143 -2.01 2.71 -12.74
N PHE A 144 -1.37 3.85 -12.51
CA PHE A 144 -0.68 4.18 -11.27
C PHE A 144 -1.16 5.53 -10.73
N PRO A 145 -1.97 5.57 -9.65
CA PRO A 145 -2.31 6.83 -9.02
C PRO A 145 -1.06 7.48 -8.43
N MET A 146 -0.82 8.72 -8.84
CA MET A 146 0.33 9.51 -8.42
C MET A 146 -0.06 10.51 -7.35
N ASN A 147 -1.12 11.27 -7.63
CA ASN A 147 -1.73 12.17 -6.67
C ASN A 147 -3.18 11.76 -6.43
N ARG A 148 -3.62 11.86 -5.17
CA ARG A 148 -5.00 11.65 -4.76
C ARG A 148 -5.49 12.94 -4.10
N ASP A 149 -6.73 13.28 -4.38
CA ASP A 149 -7.48 14.36 -3.76
C ASP A 149 -7.23 15.77 -4.35
N THR A 150 -6.36 15.90 -5.37
CA THR A 150 -6.21 17.16 -6.13
C THR A 150 -6.07 16.90 -7.63
N LEU A 151 -6.86 17.62 -8.43
CA LEU A 151 -6.70 17.73 -9.89
C LEU A 151 -5.54 18.69 -10.18
N SER A 152 -4.31 18.16 -10.21
CA SER A 152 -3.14 18.95 -10.56
C SER A 152 -2.27 18.17 -11.54
N GLU A 153 -1.90 18.82 -12.64
CA GLU A 153 -0.93 18.31 -13.61
C GLU A 153 0.52 18.52 -13.14
N GLU A 154 0.74 19.29 -12.07
CA GLU A 154 2.08 19.62 -11.58
C GLU A 154 2.95 18.40 -11.28
N PRO A 155 2.45 17.31 -10.62
CA PRO A 155 3.27 16.14 -10.36
C PRO A 155 3.69 15.43 -11.65
N TRP A 156 2.84 15.47 -12.70
CA TRP A 156 3.19 14.92 -14.01
C TRP A 156 4.23 15.78 -14.71
N LEU A 157 4.00 17.10 -14.77
CA LEU A 157 4.91 18.04 -15.39
C LEU A 157 6.30 18.00 -14.73
N TYR A 158 6.34 17.81 -13.42
CA TYR A 158 7.58 17.63 -12.66
C TYR A 158 8.37 16.40 -13.15
N ILE A 159 7.72 15.24 -13.24
CA ILE A 159 8.37 14.01 -13.70
C ILE A 159 8.75 14.09 -15.16
N HIS A 160 7.89 14.66 -16.00
CA HIS A 160 8.17 14.87 -17.41
C HIS A 160 9.41 15.75 -17.60
N THR A 161 9.47 16.88 -16.89
CA THR A 161 10.63 17.79 -16.89
C THR A 161 11.89 17.09 -16.37
N TYR A 162 11.78 16.25 -15.33
CA TYR A 162 12.89 15.43 -14.84
C TYR A 162 13.41 14.49 -15.93
N MET A 163 12.53 13.79 -16.64
CA MET A 163 12.90 12.81 -17.65
C MET A 163 13.51 13.47 -18.90
N GLU A 164 13.02 14.64 -19.30
CA GLU A 164 13.55 15.38 -20.45
C GLU A 164 14.85 16.13 -20.11
N LYS A 165 14.74 17.09 -19.20
CA LYS A 165 15.79 18.10 -18.94
C LYS A 165 16.74 17.69 -17.81
N GLY A 166 16.36 16.71 -16.99
CA GLY A 166 17.15 16.25 -15.86
C GLY A 166 16.94 17.05 -14.57
N PRO A 167 17.70 16.72 -13.51
CA PRO A 167 17.49 17.30 -12.18
C PRO A 167 17.81 18.80 -12.09
N SER A 168 18.64 19.34 -12.98
CA SER A 168 19.04 20.75 -13.00
C SER A 168 17.92 21.71 -13.43
N ALA A 169 16.88 21.20 -14.10
CA ALA A 169 15.78 22.00 -14.61
C ALA A 169 14.57 22.03 -13.65
N LEU A 170 14.66 21.35 -12.50
CA LEU A 170 13.58 21.25 -11.55
C LEU A 170 13.73 22.31 -10.46
N PRO A 171 12.61 22.86 -9.96
CA PRO A 171 12.65 23.64 -8.73
C PRO A 171 13.23 22.77 -7.60
N PRO A 172 13.95 23.38 -6.63
CA PRO A 172 14.54 22.65 -5.51
C PRO A 172 13.46 21.78 -4.86
N PHE A 173 13.69 20.47 -4.91
CA PHE A 173 12.75 19.49 -4.42
C PHE A 173 12.80 19.48 -2.89
N ASP A 174 11.64 19.57 -2.25
CA ASP A 174 11.52 19.42 -0.79
C ASP A 174 11.69 17.93 -0.44
N THR A 175 12.93 17.46 -0.49
CA THR A 175 13.47 16.10 -0.19
C THR A 175 12.70 14.89 -0.77
N PRO A 176 13.37 13.98 -1.52
CA PRO A 176 12.81 12.66 -1.82
C PRO A 176 12.43 12.00 -0.52
N ARG A 177 11.12 11.92 -0.25
CA ARG A 177 10.64 11.28 0.96
C ARG A 177 11.07 9.83 0.87
N ASP A 178 12.02 9.43 1.70
CA ASP A 178 12.45 8.04 1.79
C ASP A 178 11.18 7.19 1.94
N PRO A 179 10.93 6.20 1.07
CA PRO A 179 9.76 5.32 1.18
C PRO A 179 9.71 4.57 2.51
N ASN A 180 10.82 4.55 3.26
CA ASN A 180 10.94 3.98 4.59
C ASN A 180 11.01 5.03 5.71
N GLU A 181 10.81 6.31 5.41
CA GLU A 181 10.84 7.39 6.40
C GLU A 181 9.76 7.16 7.47
N LEU A 182 10.21 7.01 8.71
CA LEU A 182 9.32 6.85 9.85
C LEU A 182 8.92 8.22 10.38
N VAL A 183 7.62 8.48 10.40
CA VAL A 183 7.09 9.68 11.03
C VAL A 183 6.86 9.42 12.52
N TRP A 184 7.40 10.27 13.38
CA TRP A 184 7.45 10.07 14.84
C TRP A 184 6.07 9.88 15.49
N TYR A 185 5.00 10.42 14.92
CA TYR A 185 3.65 10.38 15.49
C TYR A 185 2.85 9.10 15.18
N SER A 186 3.37 8.16 14.37
CA SER A 186 2.62 6.95 13.98
C SER A 186 3.38 5.67 14.34
N PRO A 187 3.17 5.11 15.56
CA PRO A 187 3.88 3.92 16.01
C PRO A 187 3.61 2.71 15.10
N PHE A 188 2.40 2.60 14.54
CA PHE A 188 2.00 1.51 13.65
C PHE A 188 2.80 1.46 12.34
N ARG A 189 3.33 2.62 11.86
CA ARG A 189 4.20 2.66 10.68
C ARG A 189 5.53 1.96 10.91
N ARG A 190 6.01 1.85 12.16
CA ARG A 190 7.28 1.19 12.51
C ARG A 190 7.26 -0.31 12.31
N TRP A 191 6.07 -0.93 12.38
CA TRP A 191 5.91 -2.37 12.19
C TRP A 191 5.76 -2.78 10.73
N ALA A 192 5.72 -1.81 9.83
CA ALA A 192 5.69 -2.06 8.40
C ALA A 192 6.93 -2.82 7.93
N PRO A 193 6.77 -3.77 6.99
CA PRO A 193 7.89 -4.26 6.22
C PRO A 193 8.44 -3.09 5.41
N LYS A 194 9.76 -2.90 5.50
CA LYS A 194 10.49 -1.90 4.72
C LYS A 194 10.41 -2.24 3.23
N VAL A 195 10.28 -1.22 2.40
CA VAL A 195 10.39 -1.35 0.95
C VAL A 195 11.82 -1.74 0.61
N LYS A 196 11.99 -2.87 -0.07
CA LYS A 196 13.29 -3.39 -0.52
C LYS A 196 13.20 -3.77 -1.99
N TRP A 197 14.07 -3.17 -2.80
CA TRP A 197 14.23 -3.51 -4.21
C TRP A 197 15.16 -4.74 -4.34
N PRO A 198 14.89 -5.67 -5.28
CA PRO A 198 15.81 -6.76 -5.60
C PRO A 198 17.13 -6.19 -6.12
N GLU A 199 18.27 -6.77 -5.74
CA GLU A 199 19.60 -6.23 -6.07
C GLU A 199 19.81 -5.97 -7.56
N ALA A 200 19.31 -6.86 -8.42
CA ALA A 200 19.39 -6.67 -9.87
C ALA A 200 18.65 -5.40 -10.35
N ILE A 201 17.44 -5.18 -9.84
CA ILE A 201 16.60 -4.02 -10.19
C ILE A 201 17.14 -2.75 -9.52
N ASP A 202 17.66 -2.87 -8.30
CA ASP A 202 18.27 -1.75 -7.57
C ASP A 202 19.49 -1.22 -8.33
N ARG A 203 20.34 -2.13 -8.82
CA ARG A 203 21.47 -1.78 -9.67
C ARG A 203 21.02 -1.19 -11.00
N GLU A 204 20.07 -1.80 -11.70
CA GLU A 204 19.62 -1.32 -13.01
C GLU A 204 18.93 0.05 -12.92
N SER A 205 18.15 0.28 -11.86
CA SER A 205 17.44 1.55 -11.66
C SER A 205 18.36 2.71 -11.26
N THR A 206 19.49 2.41 -10.59
CA THR A 206 20.43 3.44 -10.11
C THR A 206 21.57 3.72 -11.10
N THR A 207 21.90 2.77 -11.98
CA THR A 207 23.04 2.89 -12.91
C THR A 207 22.60 3.37 -14.31
N ALA A 208 23.50 4.14 -14.93
CA ALA A 208 23.44 4.41 -16.36
C ALA A 208 23.82 3.12 -17.14
N PRO A 209 23.31 2.93 -18.37
CA PRO A 209 23.73 1.83 -19.24
C PRO A 209 25.19 1.96 -19.68
#